data_AF-A0AAW1TLP1-F1
#
_entry.id   AF-A0AAW1TLP1-F1
#
_cell.length_a   1.000
_cell.length_b   1.000
_cell.length_c   1.000
_cell.angle_alpha   90.00
_cell.angle_beta   90.00
_cell.angle_gamma   90.00
#
_symmetry.space_group_name_H-M   'P 1'
#
loop_
_entity.id
_entity.type
_entity.pdbx_description
1 polymer ?
#
loop_
_entity_poly.entity_id
_entity_poly.type
_entity_poly.pdbx_seq_one_letter_code
_entity_poly.pdbx_strand_id
1 'polypeptide(L)'
;MVYESEKSTNMQKGFESKNEVFNDMLIDYFQLNLNLKDYYKRWSEADPIFAKAAKQFYGIRILKQEVTENIFSFICSSNNNISRITSMVNKLATFYGEKICELDGETYYSFPDVEVLARGDVEAKLRANGFGYRSKYINESAKFIMQNGGNRWFDDLKKCDYIDAKTCLMKLNGVGAKVADCICLMSLGHLEALPVDTHVYQIASKFYMPQLSTRKTVTDKIYNDIGNHFRELYGPLAGWAHTVRVIIYFFAKYQFYHFKA
;
A
#
# COMPACT_ATOMS: atom_id res chain seq x y z
N MET A 1 -37.60 -36.84 2.45
CA MET A 1 -37.76 -35.79 3.48
C MET A 1 -36.54 -35.63 4.39
N VAL A 2 -35.99 -36.67 5.04
CA VAL A 2 -34.81 -36.52 5.94
C VAL A 2 -33.50 -36.21 5.18
N TYR A 3 -33.30 -36.80 3.99
CA TYR A 3 -32.11 -36.60 3.16
C TYR A 3 -31.99 -35.19 2.53
N GLU A 4 -33.13 -34.53 2.29
CA GLU A 4 -33.17 -33.17 1.73
C GLU A 4 -32.96 -32.11 2.82
N SER A 5 -33.47 -32.35 4.04
CA SER A 5 -33.22 -31.47 5.18
C SER A 5 -31.74 -31.45 5.56
N GLU A 6 -31.06 -32.60 5.62
CA GLU A 6 -29.63 -32.67 5.97
C GLU A 6 -28.72 -32.01 4.93
N LYS A 7 -29.06 -32.10 3.64
CA LYS A 7 -28.34 -31.36 2.57
C LYS A 7 -28.52 -29.86 2.69
N SER A 8 -29.73 -29.38 2.97
CA SER A 8 -29.98 -27.95 3.18
C SER A 8 -29.25 -27.41 4.40
N THR A 9 -29.22 -28.14 5.51
CA THR A 9 -28.52 -27.72 6.74
C THR A 9 -26.99 -27.72 6.59
N ASN A 10 -26.41 -28.69 5.86
CA ASN A 10 -24.97 -28.71 5.60
C ASN A 10 -24.52 -27.64 4.59
N MET A 11 -25.36 -27.33 3.59
CA MET A 11 -25.09 -26.25 2.63
C MET A 11 -25.18 -24.86 3.31
N GLN A 12 -26.11 -24.71 4.25
CA GLN A 12 -26.29 -23.49 5.04
C GLN A 12 -25.16 -23.27 6.06
N LYS A 13 -24.72 -24.32 6.77
CA LYS A 13 -23.53 -24.27 7.62
C LYS A 13 -22.24 -23.99 6.84
N GLY A 14 -22.09 -24.57 5.65
CA GLY A 14 -20.96 -24.29 4.76
C GLY A 14 -20.96 -22.86 4.20
N PHE A 15 -22.14 -22.24 4.07
CA PHE A 15 -22.29 -20.84 3.67
C PHE A 15 -22.02 -19.88 4.84
N GLU A 16 -22.55 -20.17 6.03
CA GLU A 16 -22.29 -19.39 7.26
C GLU A 16 -20.81 -19.38 7.63
N SER A 17 -20.14 -20.53 7.58
CA SER A 17 -18.68 -20.63 7.80
C SER A 17 -17.87 -19.83 6.78
N LYS A 18 -18.29 -19.80 5.50
CA LYS A 18 -17.63 -18.97 4.49
C LYS A 18 -17.86 -17.47 4.75
N ASN A 19 -19.05 -17.08 5.19
CA ASN A 19 -19.35 -15.69 5.54
C ASN A 19 -18.49 -15.21 6.72
N GLU A 20 -18.26 -16.05 7.73
CA GLU A 20 -17.35 -15.72 8.83
C GLU A 20 -15.92 -15.48 8.33
N VAL A 21 -15.39 -16.37 7.48
CA VAL A 21 -14.05 -16.21 6.88
C VAL A 21 -13.95 -14.92 6.04
N PHE A 22 -14.95 -14.61 5.22
CA PHE A 22 -14.95 -13.37 4.44
C PHE A 22 -15.06 -12.12 5.33
N ASN A 23 -15.88 -12.18 6.40
CA ASN A 23 -15.99 -11.08 7.34
C ASN A 23 -14.66 -10.80 8.04
N ASP A 24 -13.98 -11.84 8.52
CA ASP A 24 -12.65 -11.70 9.15
C ASP A 24 -11.62 -11.14 8.18
N MET A 25 -11.64 -11.63 6.93
CA MET A 25 -10.76 -11.11 5.87
C MET A 25 -11.01 -9.62 5.59
N LEU A 26 -12.28 -9.19 5.51
CA LEU A 26 -12.62 -7.79 5.27
C LEU A 26 -12.30 -6.91 6.50
N ILE A 27 -12.53 -7.42 7.71
CA ILE A 27 -12.16 -6.75 8.96
C ILE A 27 -10.65 -6.52 9.01
N ASP A 28 -9.83 -7.50 8.64
CA ASP A 28 -8.37 -7.37 8.60
C ASP A 28 -7.92 -6.44 7.46
N TYR A 29 -8.43 -6.64 6.24
CA TYR A 29 -8.06 -5.86 5.06
C TYR A 29 -8.37 -4.37 5.21
N PHE A 30 -9.54 -4.02 5.76
CA PHE A 30 -9.92 -2.64 6.05
C PHE A 30 -9.50 -2.17 7.45
N GLN A 31 -8.81 -3.01 8.22
CA GLN A 31 -8.38 -2.74 9.60
C GLN A 31 -9.52 -2.20 10.49
N LEU A 32 -10.69 -2.83 10.44
CA LEU A 32 -11.91 -2.37 11.11
C LEU A 32 -11.86 -2.46 12.64
N ASN A 33 -10.95 -3.28 13.17
CA ASN A 33 -10.68 -3.39 14.61
C ASN A 33 -10.11 -2.11 15.23
N LEU A 34 -9.52 -1.22 14.42
CA LEU A 34 -9.01 0.06 14.90
C LEU A 34 -10.11 1.11 14.96
N ASN A 35 -10.28 1.70 16.15
CA ASN A 35 -11.21 2.79 16.39
C ASN A 35 -10.70 4.09 15.76
N LEU A 36 -11.07 4.30 14.50
CA LEU A 36 -10.66 5.46 13.72
C LEU A 36 -11.09 6.79 14.34
N LYS A 37 -12.23 6.82 15.04
CA LYS A 37 -12.77 8.04 15.68
C LYS A 37 -11.83 8.54 16.78
N ASP A 38 -11.35 7.63 17.63
CA ASP A 38 -10.45 7.96 18.73
C ASP A 38 -9.11 8.46 18.20
N TYR A 39 -8.58 7.83 17.15
CA TYR A 39 -7.34 8.28 16.52
C TYR A 39 -7.49 9.63 15.83
N TYR A 40 -8.57 9.86 15.08
CA TYR A 40 -8.86 11.16 14.49
C TYR A 40 -8.95 12.28 15.54
N LYS A 41 -9.54 11.99 16.70
CA LYS A 41 -9.56 12.93 17.83
C LYS A 41 -8.15 13.24 18.32
N ARG A 42 -7.34 12.22 18.63
CA ARG A 42 -5.95 12.38 19.12
C ARG A 42 -5.08 13.14 18.12
N TRP A 43 -5.13 12.80 16.84
CA TRP A 43 -4.36 13.48 15.80
C TRP A 43 -4.81 14.93 15.59
N SER A 44 -6.10 15.22 15.74
CA SER A 44 -6.63 16.59 15.68
C SER A 44 -6.21 17.44 16.88
N GLU A 45 -6.09 16.85 18.06
CA GLU A 45 -5.58 17.51 19.26
C GLU A 45 -4.07 17.81 19.15
N ALA A 46 -3.31 16.89 18.56
CA ALA A 46 -1.88 17.05 18.36
C ALA A 46 -1.50 18.01 17.23
N ASP A 47 -2.31 18.09 16.17
CA ASP A 47 -2.01 18.91 14.98
C ASP A 47 -3.24 19.70 14.49
N PRO A 48 -3.27 21.04 14.71
CA PRO A 48 -4.33 21.92 14.20
C PRO A 48 -4.53 21.86 12.68
N ILE A 49 -3.45 21.57 11.93
CA ILE A 49 -3.51 21.45 10.48
C ILE A 49 -4.25 20.16 10.11
N PHE A 50 -3.94 19.05 10.79
CA PHE A 50 -4.70 17.81 10.68
C PHE A 50 -6.17 18.02 11.06
N ALA A 51 -6.45 18.71 12.17
CA ALA A 51 -7.81 18.96 12.64
C ALA A 51 -8.70 19.67 11.60
N LYS A 52 -8.13 20.63 10.86
CA LYS A 52 -8.83 21.29 9.75
C LYS A 52 -9.15 20.31 8.62
N ALA A 53 -8.19 19.46 8.30
CA ALA A 53 -8.27 18.46 7.24
C ALA A 53 -9.34 17.39 7.56
N ALA A 54 -9.33 16.89 8.81
CA ALA A 54 -10.23 15.87 9.33
C ALA A 54 -11.73 16.25 9.24
N LYS A 55 -12.07 17.55 9.28
CA LYS A 55 -13.45 18.03 9.12
C LYS A 55 -14.01 17.81 7.71
N GLN A 56 -13.14 17.82 6.69
CA GLN A 56 -13.54 17.68 5.29
C GLN A 56 -13.43 16.22 4.83
N PHE A 57 -12.43 15.49 5.33
CA PHE A 57 -12.11 14.14 4.87
C PHE A 57 -11.98 13.19 6.07
N TYR A 58 -13.10 12.60 6.44
CA TYR A 58 -13.21 11.60 7.48
C TYR A 58 -13.33 10.19 6.88
N GLY A 59 -12.92 9.16 7.63
CA GLY A 59 -13.11 7.77 7.22
C GLY A 59 -12.01 7.19 6.33
N ILE A 60 -10.90 7.90 6.12
CA ILE A 60 -9.77 7.38 5.34
C ILE A 60 -9.05 6.30 6.17
N ARG A 61 -8.94 5.10 5.60
CA ARG A 61 -8.27 3.95 6.21
C ARG A 61 -7.03 3.51 5.43
N ILE A 62 -6.07 2.93 6.13
CA ILE A 62 -4.96 2.20 5.50
C ILE A 62 -5.40 0.76 5.31
N LEU A 63 -5.31 0.27 4.08
CA LEU A 63 -5.60 -1.13 3.78
C LEU A 63 -4.42 -2.00 4.22
N LYS A 64 -4.71 -3.22 4.67
CA LYS A 64 -3.71 -4.27 4.93
C LYS A 64 -3.68 -5.22 3.74
N GLN A 65 -2.98 -4.78 2.69
CA GLN A 65 -2.90 -5.44 1.41
C GLN A 65 -1.97 -6.66 1.46
N GLU A 66 -2.18 -7.61 0.56
CA GLU A 66 -1.27 -8.74 0.35
C GLU A 66 0.12 -8.24 -0.09
N VAL A 67 1.18 -8.86 0.44
CA VAL A 67 2.55 -8.34 0.37
C VAL A 67 3.10 -8.40 -1.06
N THR A 68 2.84 -9.49 -1.78
CA THR A 68 3.27 -9.71 -3.16
C THR A 68 2.67 -8.67 -4.08
N GLU A 69 1.34 -8.53 -4.07
CA GLU A 69 0.60 -7.53 -4.84
C GLU A 69 1.11 -6.12 -4.55
N ASN A 70 1.32 -5.79 -3.27
CA ASN A 70 1.77 -4.47 -2.86
C ASN A 70 3.19 -4.16 -3.37
N ILE A 71 4.15 -5.08 -3.18
CA ILE A 71 5.54 -4.92 -3.66
C ILE A 71 5.55 -4.62 -5.17
N PHE A 72 4.92 -5.47 -5.97
CA PHE A 72 4.99 -5.35 -7.43
C PHE A 72 4.16 -4.18 -7.95
N SER A 73 3.08 -3.80 -7.26
CA SER A 73 2.32 -2.59 -7.56
C SER A 73 3.14 -1.31 -7.32
N PHE A 74 3.89 -1.22 -6.22
CA PHE A 74 4.74 -0.05 -5.97
C PHE A 74 6.01 -0.01 -6.81
N ILE A 75 6.55 -1.16 -7.24
CA ILE A 75 7.59 -1.17 -8.28
C ILE A 75 7.04 -0.53 -9.58
N CYS A 76 5.79 -0.83 -9.95
CA CYS A 76 5.09 -0.17 -11.06
C CYS A 76 4.89 1.33 -10.82
N SER A 77 4.78 1.76 -9.56
CA SER A 77 4.46 3.13 -9.21
C SER A 77 5.59 4.12 -9.46
N SER A 78 6.86 3.70 -9.28
CA SER A 78 8.08 4.55 -9.20
C SER A 78 8.01 5.91 -9.92
N ASN A 79 8.65 6.22 -11.04
CA ASN A 79 8.40 7.53 -11.71
C ASN A 79 7.17 7.44 -12.64
N ASN A 80 5.94 7.50 -12.12
CA ASN A 80 4.71 7.16 -12.88
C ASN A 80 3.44 7.93 -12.42
N ASN A 81 2.30 7.71 -13.09
CA ASN A 81 0.99 8.26 -12.72
C ASN A 81 -0.06 7.16 -12.48
N ILE A 82 -1.10 7.47 -11.69
CA ILE A 82 -2.10 6.49 -11.22
C ILE A 82 -2.73 5.70 -12.37
N SER A 83 -3.19 6.37 -13.43
CA SER A 83 -3.84 5.72 -14.58
C SER A 83 -2.94 4.66 -15.22
N ARG A 84 -1.66 4.99 -15.47
CA ARG A 84 -0.71 4.04 -16.03
C ARG A 84 -0.35 2.92 -15.05
N ILE A 85 -0.23 3.24 -13.75
CA ILE A 85 0.05 2.23 -12.71
C ILE A 85 -1.08 1.21 -12.67
N THR A 86 -2.34 1.65 -12.61
CA THR A 86 -3.52 0.77 -12.62
C THR A 86 -3.52 -0.12 -13.86
N SER A 87 -3.24 0.42 -15.04
CA SER A 87 -3.13 -0.38 -16.26
C SER A 87 -2.00 -1.43 -16.18
N MET A 88 -0.84 -1.09 -15.62
CA MET A 88 0.28 -2.02 -15.46
C MET A 88 -0.06 -3.14 -14.47
N VAL A 89 -0.67 -2.81 -13.32
CA VAL A 89 -1.08 -3.80 -12.32
C VAL A 89 -2.13 -4.75 -12.89
N ASN A 90 -3.15 -4.22 -13.60
CA ASN A 90 -4.15 -5.05 -14.27
C ASN A 90 -3.51 -5.99 -15.31
N LYS A 91 -2.54 -5.50 -16.09
CA LYS A 91 -1.79 -6.34 -17.03
C LYS A 91 -1.01 -7.47 -16.35
N LEU A 92 -0.45 -7.24 -15.16
CA LEU A 92 0.20 -8.32 -14.40
C LEU A 92 -0.80 -9.42 -14.06
N ALA A 93 -1.97 -9.04 -13.54
CA ALA A 93 -3.06 -9.98 -13.25
C ALA A 93 -3.54 -10.71 -14.51
N THR A 94 -3.82 -10.01 -15.61
CA THR A 94 -4.29 -10.65 -16.85
C THR A 94 -3.23 -11.56 -17.51
N PHE A 95 -1.94 -11.21 -17.44
CA PHE A 95 -0.89 -11.98 -18.12
C PHE A 95 -0.42 -13.20 -17.34
N TYR A 96 -0.52 -13.17 -16.02
CA TYR A 96 0.14 -14.14 -15.14
C TYR A 96 -0.72 -14.63 -13.98
N GLY A 97 -1.88 -14.00 -13.73
CA GLY A 97 -2.84 -14.42 -12.74
C GLY A 97 -3.79 -15.50 -13.25
N GLU A 98 -4.54 -16.09 -12.33
CA GLU A 98 -5.55 -17.10 -12.62
C GLU A 98 -6.92 -16.43 -12.79
N LYS A 99 -7.73 -16.92 -13.73
CA LYS A 99 -9.10 -16.43 -13.91
C LYS A 99 -9.95 -16.79 -12.68
N ILE A 100 -10.52 -15.77 -12.03
CA ILE A 100 -11.40 -15.93 -10.87
C ILE A 100 -12.84 -16.10 -11.34
N CYS A 101 -13.37 -15.10 -12.07
CA CYS A 101 -14.76 -15.09 -12.52
C CYS A 101 -14.98 -14.10 -13.68
N GLU A 102 -16.18 -14.17 -14.24
CA GLU A 102 -16.75 -13.11 -15.09
C GLU A 102 -17.93 -12.49 -14.36
N LEU A 103 -17.96 -11.15 -14.29
CA LEU A 103 -19.02 -10.40 -13.63
C LEU A 103 -19.25 -9.10 -14.42
N ASP A 104 -20.50 -8.79 -14.72
CA ASP A 104 -20.91 -7.57 -15.45
C ASP A 104 -20.16 -7.33 -16.77
N GLY A 105 -19.78 -8.41 -17.47
CA GLY A 105 -19.06 -8.36 -18.74
C GLY A 105 -17.54 -8.18 -18.61
N GLU A 106 -17.01 -8.11 -17.38
CA GLU A 106 -15.58 -8.02 -17.10
C GLU A 106 -15.03 -9.36 -16.58
N THR A 107 -13.80 -9.70 -16.98
CA THR A 107 -13.11 -10.89 -16.47
C THR A 107 -12.12 -10.50 -15.38
N TYR A 108 -12.25 -11.12 -14.21
CA TYR A 108 -11.38 -10.86 -13.06
C TYR A 108 -10.32 -11.95 -12.94
N TYR A 109 -9.09 -11.52 -12.69
CA TYR A 109 -7.92 -12.38 -12.50
C TYR A 109 -7.32 -12.14 -11.12
N SER A 110 -6.75 -13.17 -10.52
CA SER A 110 -5.93 -13.02 -9.31
C SER A 110 -4.65 -12.25 -9.62
N PHE A 111 -4.03 -11.68 -8.59
CA PHE A 111 -2.66 -11.20 -8.74
C PHE A 111 -1.69 -12.40 -8.85
N PRO A 112 -0.65 -12.35 -9.71
CA PRO A 112 0.26 -13.48 -9.89
C PRO A 112 1.10 -13.77 -8.64
N ASP A 113 1.34 -15.06 -8.40
CA ASP A 113 2.31 -15.51 -7.42
C ASP A 113 3.74 -15.09 -7.78
N VAL A 114 4.56 -14.91 -6.75
CA VAL A 114 5.97 -14.50 -6.92
C VAL A 114 6.77 -15.50 -7.76
N GLU A 115 6.46 -16.79 -7.69
CA GLU A 115 7.09 -17.83 -8.52
C GLU A 115 6.85 -17.60 -10.00
N VAL A 116 5.63 -17.22 -10.38
CA VAL A 116 5.27 -16.92 -11.78
C VAL A 116 6.07 -15.73 -12.30
N LEU A 117 6.20 -14.69 -11.48
CA LEU A 117 6.95 -13.48 -11.82
C LEU A 117 8.47 -13.70 -11.90
N ALA A 118 9.00 -14.75 -11.26
CA ALA A 118 10.42 -15.10 -11.27
C ALA A 118 10.86 -15.86 -12.53
N ARG A 119 9.92 -16.32 -13.37
CA ARG A 119 10.22 -17.08 -14.60
C ARG A 119 11.06 -16.27 -15.59
N GLY A 120 11.85 -16.97 -16.42
CA GLY A 120 12.86 -16.35 -17.30
C GLY A 120 12.29 -15.49 -18.43
N ASP A 121 11.06 -15.74 -18.86
CA ASP A 121 10.40 -15.05 -19.98
C ASP A 121 9.68 -13.75 -19.56
N VAL A 122 9.46 -13.56 -18.25
CA VAL A 122 8.63 -12.47 -17.71
C VAL A 122 9.18 -11.09 -18.06
N GLU A 123 10.50 -10.87 -17.90
CA GLU A 123 11.10 -9.57 -18.20
C GLU A 123 10.85 -9.16 -19.66
N ALA A 124 11.12 -10.06 -20.61
CA ALA A 124 11.00 -9.79 -22.03
C ALA A 124 9.55 -9.45 -22.41
N LYS A 125 8.58 -10.25 -21.93
CA LYS A 125 7.15 -10.02 -22.16
C LYS A 125 6.67 -8.70 -21.54
N LEU A 126 7.07 -8.39 -20.31
CA LEU A 126 6.71 -7.12 -19.67
C LEU A 126 7.31 -5.91 -20.39
N ARG A 127 8.56 -6.02 -20.84
CA ARG A 127 9.25 -4.97 -21.60
C ARG A 127 8.51 -4.67 -22.91
N ALA A 128 8.13 -5.71 -23.65
CA ALA A 128 7.33 -5.58 -24.87
C ALA A 128 5.95 -4.94 -24.65
N ASN A 129 5.42 -5.01 -23.42
CA ASN A 129 4.10 -4.49 -23.04
C ASN A 129 4.13 -3.14 -22.30
N GLY A 130 5.23 -2.40 -22.40
CA GLY A 130 5.31 -1.00 -21.97
C GLY A 130 5.67 -0.79 -20.50
N PHE A 131 6.20 -1.81 -19.82
CA PHE A 131 6.71 -1.68 -18.44
C PHE A 131 8.04 -0.91 -18.39
N GLY A 132 8.76 -0.83 -19.52
CA GLY A 132 10.05 -0.14 -19.61
C GLY A 132 11.09 -0.76 -18.68
N TYR A 133 11.90 0.06 -18.02
CA TYR A 133 12.93 -0.43 -17.09
C TYR A 133 12.38 -1.25 -15.91
N ARG A 134 11.09 -1.09 -15.58
CA ARG A 134 10.45 -1.79 -14.46
C ARG A 134 10.26 -3.28 -14.73
N SER A 135 10.26 -3.71 -15.99
CA SER A 135 10.20 -5.14 -16.31
C SER A 135 11.32 -5.91 -15.63
N LYS A 136 12.55 -5.35 -15.65
CA LYS A 136 13.72 -5.90 -14.97
C LYS A 136 13.53 -5.90 -13.46
N TYR A 137 13.02 -4.80 -12.89
CA TYR A 137 12.81 -4.68 -11.45
C TYR A 137 11.83 -5.71 -10.91
N ILE A 138 10.73 -5.96 -11.63
CA ILE A 138 9.74 -6.97 -11.26
C ILE A 138 10.37 -8.36 -11.29
N ASN A 139 10.99 -8.75 -12.40
CA ASN A 139 11.54 -10.11 -12.55
C ASN A 139 12.70 -10.38 -11.58
N GLU A 140 13.63 -9.45 -11.44
CA GLU A 140 14.78 -9.62 -10.53
C GLU A 140 14.37 -9.58 -9.06
N SER A 141 13.37 -8.76 -8.69
CA SER A 141 12.83 -8.78 -7.33
C SER A 141 12.12 -10.09 -7.03
N ALA A 142 11.35 -10.62 -7.98
CA ALA A 142 10.70 -11.93 -7.84
C ALA A 142 11.73 -13.06 -7.66
N LYS A 143 12.80 -13.07 -8.46
CA LYS A 143 13.92 -14.03 -8.29
C LYS A 143 14.60 -13.90 -6.93
N PHE A 144 14.86 -12.66 -6.48
CA PHE A 144 15.44 -12.41 -5.16
C PHE A 144 14.56 -12.98 -4.05
N ILE A 145 13.24 -12.74 -4.11
CA ILE A 145 12.28 -13.26 -3.12
C ILE A 145 12.30 -14.80 -3.13
N MET A 146 12.27 -15.43 -4.31
CA MET A 146 12.34 -16.90 -4.41
C MET A 146 13.63 -17.47 -3.82
N GLN A 147 14.77 -16.80 -4.03
CA GLN A 147 16.06 -17.20 -3.45
C GLN A 147 16.11 -17.04 -1.92
N ASN A 148 15.28 -16.17 -1.35
CA ASN A 148 15.22 -15.90 0.09
C ASN A 148 14.05 -16.61 0.80
N GLY A 149 13.47 -17.65 0.18
CA GLY A 149 12.44 -18.49 0.80
C GLY A 149 11.01 -18.21 0.37
N GLY A 150 10.79 -17.42 -0.69
CA GLY A 150 9.47 -17.19 -1.28
C GLY A 150 8.51 -16.56 -0.27
N ASN A 151 7.30 -17.11 -0.15
CA ASN A 151 6.28 -16.58 0.75
C ASN A 151 6.70 -16.56 2.23
N ARG A 152 7.58 -17.48 2.66
CA ARG A 152 8.09 -17.49 4.04
C ARG A 152 8.88 -16.24 4.38
N TRP A 153 9.55 -15.64 3.39
CA TRP A 153 10.27 -14.39 3.56
C TRP A 153 9.34 -13.26 4.01
N PHE A 154 8.10 -13.22 3.48
CA PHE A 154 7.11 -12.22 3.89
C PHE A 154 6.64 -12.41 5.33
N ASP A 155 6.52 -13.65 5.80
CA ASP A 155 6.15 -13.93 7.20
C ASP A 155 7.24 -13.51 8.17
N ASP A 156 8.50 -13.65 7.78
CA ASP A 156 9.64 -13.20 8.57
C ASP A 156 9.70 -11.67 8.60
N LEU A 157 9.48 -10.99 7.46
CA LEU A 157 9.42 -9.53 7.39
C LEU A 157 8.32 -8.94 8.30
N LYS A 158 7.15 -9.59 8.40
CA LYS A 158 6.06 -9.15 9.30
C LYS A 158 6.41 -9.24 10.78
N LYS A 159 7.41 -10.07 11.15
CA LYS A 159 7.86 -10.26 12.54
C LYS A 159 9.05 -9.37 12.89
N CYS A 160 9.77 -8.87 11.90
CA CYS A 160 10.86 -7.91 12.09
C CYS A 160 10.33 -6.59 12.65
N ASP A 161 11.24 -5.80 13.22
CA ASP A 161 10.94 -4.40 13.46
C ASP A 161 10.87 -3.63 12.12
N TYR A 162 10.29 -2.43 12.18
CA TYR A 162 10.09 -1.60 10.99
C TYR A 162 11.40 -1.27 10.26
N ILE A 163 12.50 -1.03 10.98
CA ILE A 163 13.77 -0.62 10.37
C ILE A 163 14.42 -1.78 9.65
N ASP A 164 14.41 -2.97 10.24
CA ASP A 164 14.92 -4.20 9.65
C ASP A 164 14.08 -4.63 8.45
N ALA A 165 12.75 -4.58 8.57
CA ALA A 165 11.84 -4.88 7.46
C ALA A 165 12.09 -3.94 6.27
N LYS A 166 12.18 -2.63 6.52
CA LYS A 166 12.49 -1.62 5.51
C LYS A 166 13.84 -1.87 4.85
N THR A 167 14.87 -2.14 5.64
CA THR A 167 16.23 -2.40 5.15
C THR A 167 16.27 -3.64 4.27
N CYS A 168 15.52 -4.69 4.61
CA CYS A 168 15.40 -5.88 3.80
C CYS A 168 14.66 -5.62 2.49
N LEU A 169 13.54 -4.89 2.51
CA LEU A 169 12.79 -4.51 1.32
C LEU A 169 13.64 -3.67 0.34
N MET A 170 14.49 -2.78 0.83
CA MET A 170 15.38 -1.95 0.01
C MET A 170 16.46 -2.74 -0.75
N LYS A 171 16.63 -4.04 -0.48
CA LYS A 171 17.48 -4.93 -1.28
C LYS A 171 16.82 -5.34 -2.61
N LEU A 172 15.51 -5.19 -2.73
CA LEU A 172 14.77 -5.49 -3.96
C LEU A 172 15.06 -4.45 -5.05
N ASN A 173 15.17 -4.90 -6.29
CA ASN A 173 15.42 -4.01 -7.42
C ASN A 173 14.22 -3.08 -7.66
N GLY A 174 14.49 -1.77 -7.68
CA GLY A 174 13.45 -0.75 -7.86
C GLY A 174 12.72 -0.36 -6.58
N VAL A 175 13.12 -0.89 -5.42
CA VAL A 175 12.57 -0.53 -4.10
C VAL A 175 13.55 0.41 -3.38
N GLY A 176 13.26 1.71 -3.42
CA GLY A 176 13.93 2.71 -2.59
C GLY A 176 13.20 2.97 -1.27
N ALA A 177 13.74 3.87 -0.44
CA ALA A 177 13.20 4.17 0.90
C ALA A 177 11.68 4.46 0.91
N LYS A 178 11.19 5.27 -0.03
CA LYS A 178 9.76 5.59 -0.15
C LYS A 178 8.90 4.37 -0.48
N VAL A 179 9.35 3.52 -1.41
CA VAL A 179 8.60 2.33 -1.80
C VAL A 179 8.59 1.32 -0.66
N ALA A 180 9.73 1.13 0.00
CA ALA A 180 9.83 0.28 1.18
C ALA A 180 8.87 0.75 2.29
N ASP A 181 8.80 2.05 2.56
CA ASP A 181 7.85 2.58 3.56
C ASP A 181 6.39 2.37 3.16
N CYS A 182 6.06 2.45 1.86
CA CYS A 182 4.69 2.14 1.39
C CYS A 182 4.33 0.67 1.68
N ILE A 183 5.24 -0.26 1.42
CA ILE A 183 5.04 -1.69 1.66
C ILE A 183 4.96 -1.98 3.17
N CYS A 184 5.82 -1.35 3.97
CA CYS A 184 5.77 -1.44 5.43
C CYS A 184 4.41 -0.98 5.98
N LEU A 185 3.93 0.18 5.54
CA LEU A 185 2.67 0.78 5.99
C LEU A 185 1.43 -0.01 5.55
N MET A 186 1.40 -0.45 4.29
CA MET A 186 0.19 -0.96 3.65
C MET A 186 0.11 -2.48 3.58
N SER A 187 1.17 -3.22 3.94
CA SER A 187 1.15 -4.69 3.91
C SER A 187 1.81 -5.37 5.11
N LEU A 188 2.91 -4.84 5.64
CA LEU A 188 3.62 -5.48 6.76
C LEU A 188 3.06 -5.11 8.14
N GLY A 189 2.20 -4.09 8.21
CA GLY A 189 1.54 -3.66 9.46
C GLY A 189 2.35 -2.67 10.30
N HIS A 190 3.42 -2.09 9.75
CA HIS A 190 4.17 -1.01 10.39
C HIS A 190 3.47 0.33 10.18
N LEU A 191 2.44 0.60 10.97
CA LEU A 191 1.59 1.80 10.85
C LEU A 191 2.31 3.12 11.18
N GLU A 192 3.53 3.04 11.72
CA GLU A 192 4.47 4.13 11.95
C GLU A 192 5.35 4.48 10.73
N ALA A 193 5.34 3.63 9.69
CA ALA A 193 6.11 3.84 8.48
C ALA A 193 5.59 5.05 7.69
N LEU A 194 6.51 5.89 7.20
CA LEU A 194 6.18 7.19 6.60
C LEU A 194 6.83 7.33 5.22
N PRO A 195 6.09 7.05 4.14
CA PRO A 195 6.60 7.25 2.79
C PRO A 195 6.77 8.75 2.51
N VAL A 196 8.01 9.22 2.40
CA VAL A 196 8.32 10.62 2.09
C VAL A 196 8.60 10.76 0.59
N ASP A 197 7.65 11.32 -0.15
CA ASP A 197 7.84 11.73 -1.54
C ASP A 197 8.07 13.24 -1.66
N THR A 198 8.10 13.75 -2.89
CA THR A 198 8.29 15.18 -3.18
C THR A 198 7.15 16.05 -2.63
N HIS A 199 5.93 15.54 -2.56
CA HIS A 199 4.78 16.26 -2.03
C HIS A 199 4.80 16.30 -0.51
N VAL A 200 5.13 15.17 0.13
CA VAL A 200 5.36 15.09 1.57
C VAL A 200 6.46 16.06 2.00
N TYR A 201 7.58 16.08 1.26
CA TYR A 201 8.67 17.02 1.50
C TYR A 201 8.19 18.48 1.44
N GLN A 202 7.40 18.84 0.43
CA GLN A 202 6.83 20.19 0.30
C GLN A 202 5.91 20.55 1.48
N ILE A 203 5.07 19.61 1.93
CA ILE A 203 4.18 19.81 3.08
C ILE A 203 5.00 20.00 4.36
N ALA A 204 5.97 19.11 4.61
CA ALA A 204 6.86 19.19 5.76
C ALA A 204 7.60 20.52 5.79
N SER A 205 8.23 20.89 4.68
CA SER A 205 8.98 22.14 4.52
C SER A 205 8.11 23.39 4.74
N LYS A 206 6.87 23.39 4.24
CA LYS A 206 5.97 24.54 4.33
C LYS A 206 5.36 24.75 5.71
N PHE A 207 4.99 23.66 6.40
CA PHE A 207 4.10 23.75 7.56
C PHE A 207 4.74 23.33 8.88
N TYR A 208 5.78 22.50 8.87
CA TYR A 208 6.31 21.85 10.07
C TYR A 208 7.79 22.14 10.29
N MET A 209 8.56 22.19 9.19
CA MET A 209 10.02 22.29 9.22
C MET A 209 10.52 23.36 8.23
N PRO A 210 10.31 24.66 8.50
CA PRO A 210 10.70 25.75 7.61
C PRO A 210 12.19 25.77 7.23
N GLN A 211 13.05 25.19 8.08
CA GLN A 211 14.48 25.01 7.82
C GLN A 211 14.79 24.15 6.59
N LEU A 212 13.84 23.36 6.11
CA LEU A 212 13.97 22.57 4.89
C LEU A 212 13.79 23.40 3.61
N SER A 213 13.20 24.60 3.70
CA SER A 213 12.91 25.44 2.53
C SER A 213 14.17 25.88 1.75
N THR A 214 15.31 25.91 2.42
CA THR A 214 16.62 26.24 1.83
C THR A 214 17.32 25.05 1.18
N ARG A 215 16.79 23.83 1.36
CA ARG A 215 17.41 22.59 0.85
C ARG A 215 16.71 22.12 -0.43
N LYS A 216 17.51 21.88 -1.47
CA LYS A 216 17.02 21.43 -2.79
C LYS A 216 16.92 19.92 -2.94
N THR A 217 17.66 19.15 -2.12
CA THR A 217 17.76 17.69 -2.24
C THR A 217 17.33 17.01 -0.95
N VAL A 218 16.51 15.97 -1.07
CA VAL A 218 16.14 15.10 0.05
C VAL A 218 17.25 14.07 0.24
N THR A 219 18.08 14.27 1.27
CA THR A 219 19.08 13.28 1.70
C THR A 219 18.44 12.28 2.66
N ASP A 220 19.05 11.12 2.87
CA ASP A 220 18.54 10.10 3.81
C ASP A 220 18.34 10.66 5.21
N LYS A 221 19.22 11.56 5.66
CA LYS A 221 19.05 12.26 6.93
C LYS A 221 17.77 13.09 6.95
N ILE A 222 17.52 13.90 5.92
CA ILE A 222 16.29 14.72 5.82
C ILE A 222 15.05 13.84 5.75
N TYR A 223 15.12 12.75 4.97
CA TYR A 223 14.05 11.77 4.86
C TYR A 223 13.68 11.22 6.25
N ASN A 224 14.69 10.80 7.02
CA ASN A 224 14.50 10.26 8.37
C ASN A 224 14.04 11.32 9.37
N ASP A 225 14.57 12.55 9.30
CA ASP A 225 14.17 13.66 10.17
C ASP A 225 12.68 13.99 9.98
N ILE A 226 12.20 14.03 8.74
CA ILE A 226 10.76 14.23 8.43
C ILE A 226 9.94 13.07 9.01
N GLY A 227 10.39 11.84 8.79
CA GLY A 227 9.71 10.66 9.33
C GLY A 227 9.63 10.67 10.86
N ASN A 228 10.72 11.03 11.53
CA ASN A 228 10.78 11.08 12.99
C ASN A 228 9.87 12.18 13.55
N HIS A 229 9.87 13.35 12.93
CA HIS A 229 8.97 14.44 13.34
C HIS A 229 7.50 14.01 13.33
N PHE A 230 7.03 13.35 12.27
CA PHE A 230 5.64 12.88 12.21
C PHE A 230 5.36 11.69 13.13
N ARG A 231 6.35 10.81 13.40
CA ARG A 231 6.22 9.76 14.42
C ARG A 231 6.09 10.33 15.83
N GLU A 232 6.86 11.36 16.16
CA GLU A 232 6.74 12.07 17.43
C GLU A 232 5.38 12.78 17.55
N LEU A 233 4.89 13.36 16.46
CA LEU A 233 3.61 14.10 16.43
C LEU A 233 2.37 13.19 16.53
N TYR A 234 2.34 12.07 15.80
CA TYR A 234 1.14 11.24 15.66
C TYR A 234 1.24 9.86 16.35
N GLY A 235 2.41 9.52 16.87
CA GLY A 235 2.66 8.28 17.61
C GLY A 235 2.65 7.03 16.72
N PRO A 236 2.15 5.89 17.22
CA PRO A 236 2.33 4.57 16.58
C PRO A 236 1.59 4.39 15.25
N LEU A 237 0.64 5.27 14.91
CA LEU A 237 -0.11 5.23 13.65
C LEU A 237 0.24 6.45 12.77
N ALA A 238 1.46 6.97 12.90
CA ALA A 238 1.88 8.18 12.19
C ALA A 238 1.77 8.06 10.67
N GLY A 239 2.06 6.90 10.08
CA GLY A 239 1.89 6.65 8.65
C GLY A 239 0.45 6.82 8.19
N TRP A 240 -0.50 6.36 9.02
CA TRP A 240 -1.94 6.53 8.75
C TRP A 240 -2.35 8.00 8.81
N ALA A 241 -2.07 8.69 9.93
CA ALA A 241 -2.39 10.10 10.11
C ALA A 241 -1.79 10.95 8.97
N HIS A 242 -0.55 10.66 8.61
CA HIS A 242 0.14 11.33 7.52
C HIS A 242 -0.51 11.08 6.16
N THR A 243 -0.97 9.86 5.88
CA THR A 243 -1.67 9.54 4.63
C THR A 243 -2.95 10.35 4.47
N VAL A 244 -3.75 10.47 5.54
CA VAL A 244 -4.92 11.36 5.57
C VAL A 244 -4.51 12.79 5.20
N ARG A 245 -3.43 13.30 5.80
CA ARG A 245 -2.95 14.66 5.55
C ARG A 245 -2.50 14.90 4.11
N VAL A 246 -1.76 13.95 3.52
CA VAL A 246 -1.27 14.03 2.14
C VAL A 246 -2.42 14.07 1.16
N ILE A 247 -3.37 13.14 1.28
CA ILE A 247 -4.58 13.08 0.44
C ILE A 247 -5.29 14.43 0.47
N ILE A 248 -5.45 15.03 1.63
CA ILE A 248 -6.17 16.30 1.78
C ILE A 248 -5.41 17.47 1.17
N TYR A 249 -4.08 17.48 1.26
CA TYR A 249 -3.28 18.49 0.57
C TYR A 249 -3.43 18.40 -0.95
N PHE A 250 -3.45 17.19 -1.51
CA PHE A 250 -3.75 16.97 -2.92
C PHE A 250 -5.16 17.48 -3.25
N PHE A 251 -6.20 17.02 -2.58
CA PHE A 251 -7.56 17.45 -2.86
C PHE A 251 -7.74 18.96 -2.72
N ALA A 252 -7.17 19.60 -1.70
CA ALA A 252 -7.21 21.05 -1.55
C ALA A 252 -6.46 21.77 -2.69
N LYS A 253 -5.28 21.29 -3.11
CA LYS A 253 -4.51 21.91 -4.20
C LYS A 253 -5.20 21.77 -5.56
N TYR A 254 -5.90 20.66 -5.80
CA TYR A 254 -6.56 20.37 -7.08
C TYR A 254 -8.03 20.83 -7.14
N GLN A 255 -8.74 20.96 -6.02
CA GLN A 255 -10.09 21.57 -6.00
C GLN A 255 -10.07 23.08 -6.24
N PHE A 256 -8.99 23.79 -5.86
CA PHE A 256 -8.85 25.22 -6.20
C PHE A 256 -8.65 25.49 -7.71
N TYR A 257 -8.41 24.46 -8.53
CA TYR A 257 -8.32 24.59 -9.99
C TYR A 257 -9.65 24.37 -10.73
N HIS A 258 -10.71 23.87 -10.07
CA HIS A 258 -11.98 23.52 -10.74
C HIS A 258 -13.24 24.21 -10.20
N PHE A 259 -13.11 25.24 -9.34
CA PHE A 259 -14.23 26.12 -8.98
C PHE A 259 -13.90 27.61 -9.24
N LYS A 260 -13.49 27.90 -10.47
CA LYS A 260 -13.74 29.19 -11.13
C LYS A 260 -14.47 28.92 -12.44
N ALA A 261 -15.78 28.84 -12.34
CA ALA A 261 -16.71 29.29 -13.37
C ALA A 261 -17.58 30.36 -12.71
#